data_AF-A0A919UEV1-F1
#
_entry.id   AF-A0A919UEV1-F1
#
_cell.length_a   1.000
_cell.length_b   1.000
_cell.length_c   1.000
_cell.angle_alpha   90.00
_cell.angle_beta   90.00
_cell.angle_gamma   90.00
#
_symmetry.space_group_name_H-M   'P 1'
#
loop_
_entity.id
_entity.type
_entity.pdbx_description
1 polymer ?
#
loop_
_entity_poly.entity_id
_entity_poly.type
_entity_poly.pdbx_seq_one_letter_code
_entity_poly.pdbx_strand_id
1 'polypeptide(L)'
;MMNVDDDPVRRHWTRMDELFRGVVEETEPWEALTAEPAGVTHREVSVAGRPALWVEPPTSDAVMLYIHGGGFISGSVWTHRKLAGHLAAASGTKALLVSYPYAPEQVYPAQLDQVTSAYTWLLDQGGGPLVLAGDSCGGWLALALAVRARDRGLPLPAAMLLISPWVDLAQRGASYRSNADADPFFHKDLVDGLAAGFLGPASATDPGIDLLRADLTGLPPMLIQAGGDEALVDDSRALHARAGAASQLSRLEVFPGQQHTFQMAAGTTSVADQAVQNFATWVRPHLASRPASVLASPPFSSD
;
A
#
# COMPACT_ATOMS: atom_id res chain seq x y z
N MET A 1 0.67 26.04 11.61
CA MET A 1 -0.27 24.92 11.83
C MET A 1 -1.43 25.13 10.88
N MET A 2 -1.66 24.18 9.96
CA MET A 2 -2.93 24.14 9.21
C MET A 2 -4.05 23.86 10.22
N ASN A 3 -5.22 24.48 10.03
CA ASN A 3 -6.38 24.22 10.88
C ASN A 3 -6.78 22.75 10.74
N VAL A 4 -7.04 22.05 11.85
CA VAL A 4 -7.45 20.64 11.86
C VAL A 4 -8.73 20.42 11.04
N ASP A 5 -9.59 21.43 10.95
CA ASP A 5 -10.84 21.37 10.18
C ASP A 5 -10.63 21.38 8.66
N ASP A 6 -9.49 21.92 8.17
CA ASP A 6 -9.21 22.07 6.74
C ASP A 6 -8.54 20.82 6.12
N ASP A 7 -8.03 19.90 6.94
CA ASP A 7 -7.43 18.64 6.51
C ASP A 7 -8.38 17.46 6.79
N PRO A 8 -9.05 16.90 5.76
CA PRO A 8 -10.02 15.83 5.96
C PRO A 8 -9.40 14.54 6.51
N VAL A 9 -8.12 14.27 6.20
CA VAL A 9 -7.43 13.05 6.67
C VAL A 9 -7.07 13.20 8.14
N ARG A 10 -6.57 14.36 8.54
CA ARG A 10 -6.32 14.64 9.97
C ARG A 10 -7.60 14.56 10.78
N ARG A 11 -8.69 15.17 10.29
CA ARG A 11 -10.01 15.08 10.94
C ARG A 11 -10.46 13.63 11.10
N HIS A 12 -10.32 12.80 10.06
CA HIS A 12 -10.66 11.39 10.14
C HIS A 12 -9.86 10.68 11.24
N TRP A 13 -8.54 10.84 11.27
CA TRP A 13 -7.71 10.16 12.27
C TRP A 13 -7.98 10.64 13.70
N THR A 14 -8.25 11.93 13.90
CA THR A 14 -8.73 12.44 15.19
C THR A 14 -10.04 11.77 15.61
N ARG A 15 -11.01 11.64 14.69
CA ARG A 15 -12.29 10.95 14.99
C ARG A 15 -12.10 9.46 15.25
N MET A 16 -11.15 8.81 14.60
CA MET A 16 -10.80 7.42 14.87
C MET A 16 -10.21 7.23 16.27
N ASP A 17 -9.34 8.12 16.74
CA ASP A 17 -8.83 8.07 18.12
C ASP A 17 -9.97 8.29 19.13
N GLU A 18 -10.83 9.28 18.88
CA GLU A 18 -12.03 9.52 19.70
C GLU A 18 -12.94 8.29 19.75
N LEU A 19 -13.15 7.60 18.62
CA LEU A 19 -13.94 6.37 18.55
C LEU A 19 -13.29 5.25 19.39
N PHE A 20 -11.99 5.04 19.24
CA PHE A 20 -11.25 4.03 20.01
C PHE A 20 -11.26 4.30 21.52
N ARG A 21 -11.34 5.58 21.92
CA ARG A 21 -11.48 6.01 23.32
C ARG A 21 -12.93 6.03 23.82
N GLY A 22 -13.91 5.72 22.95
CA GLY A 22 -15.33 5.76 23.29
C GLY A 22 -15.90 7.18 23.49
N VAL A 23 -15.26 8.20 22.91
CA VAL A 23 -15.72 9.60 22.93
C VAL A 23 -16.82 9.84 21.90
N VAL A 24 -16.77 9.14 20.77
CA VAL A 24 -17.82 9.13 19.73
C VAL A 24 -18.27 7.70 19.44
N GLU A 25 -19.48 7.54 18.90
CA GLU A 25 -20.05 6.22 18.57
C GLU A 25 -19.73 5.76 17.14
N GLU A 26 -19.53 6.70 16.21
CA GLU A 26 -19.29 6.43 14.79
C GLU A 26 -18.32 7.46 14.19
N THR A 27 -17.68 7.09 13.09
CA THR A 27 -16.83 7.97 12.26
C THR A 27 -17.19 7.81 10.79
N GLU A 28 -16.82 8.78 9.96
CA GLU A 28 -16.99 8.64 8.51
C GLU A 28 -16.14 7.46 7.98
N PRO A 29 -16.68 6.64 7.06
CA PRO A 29 -15.93 5.49 6.55
C PRO A 29 -14.74 5.96 5.71
N TRP A 30 -13.69 5.15 5.66
CA TRP A 30 -12.40 5.50 5.05
C TRP A 30 -12.53 5.92 3.57
N GLU A 31 -13.39 5.23 2.81
CA GLU A 31 -13.68 5.54 1.42
C GLU A 31 -14.44 6.86 1.21
N ALA A 32 -15.00 7.48 2.25
CA ALA A 32 -15.67 8.78 2.13
C ALA A 32 -14.67 9.93 1.90
N LEU A 33 -13.40 9.75 2.29
CA LEU A 33 -12.35 10.75 2.07
C LEU A 33 -12.03 10.95 0.59
N THR A 34 -12.20 9.89 -0.21
CA THR A 34 -11.87 9.89 -1.63
C THR A 34 -13.10 10.24 -2.49
N ALA A 35 -12.94 11.15 -3.44
CA ALA A 35 -13.94 11.36 -4.48
C ALA A 35 -14.00 10.15 -5.42
N GLU A 36 -15.14 9.95 -6.11
CA GLU A 36 -15.25 8.89 -7.12
C GLU A 36 -14.26 9.15 -8.27
N PRO A 37 -13.44 8.14 -8.65
CA PRO A 37 -12.52 8.28 -9.77
C PRO A 37 -13.28 8.28 -11.10
N ALA A 38 -12.91 9.19 -12.00
CA ALA A 38 -13.46 9.23 -13.35
C ALA A 38 -12.76 8.20 -14.26
N GLY A 39 -13.50 7.63 -15.21
CA GLY A 39 -12.92 6.84 -16.30
C GLY A 39 -12.46 5.43 -15.92
N VAL A 40 -12.96 4.86 -14.83
CA VAL A 40 -12.72 3.46 -14.45
C VAL A 40 -14.03 2.71 -14.20
N THR A 41 -14.04 1.42 -14.48
CA THR A 41 -15.11 0.49 -14.09
C THR A 41 -14.63 -0.44 -12.99
N HIS A 42 -15.58 -1.05 -12.26
CA HIS A 42 -15.29 -2.00 -11.19
C HIS A 42 -15.88 -3.37 -11.52
N ARG A 43 -15.15 -4.45 -11.24
CA ARG A 43 -15.62 -5.82 -11.44
C ARG A 43 -15.10 -6.74 -10.36
N GLU A 44 -16.00 -7.35 -9.60
CA GLU A 44 -15.66 -8.31 -8.57
C GLU A 44 -15.18 -9.63 -9.19
N VAL A 45 -14.25 -10.29 -8.52
CA VAL A 45 -13.67 -11.58 -8.92
C VAL A 45 -13.22 -12.34 -7.67
N SER A 46 -13.08 -13.66 -7.76
CA SER A 46 -12.42 -14.46 -6.72
C SER A 46 -10.98 -14.76 -7.14
N VAL A 47 -10.02 -14.38 -6.31
CA VAL A 47 -8.59 -14.62 -6.53
C VAL A 47 -8.05 -15.42 -5.36
N ALA A 48 -7.48 -16.60 -5.64
CA ALA A 48 -6.97 -17.53 -4.63
C ALA A 48 -8.00 -17.78 -3.48
N GLY A 49 -9.27 -17.95 -3.85
CA GLY A 49 -10.35 -18.27 -2.92
C GLY A 49 -10.88 -17.08 -2.10
N ARG A 50 -10.48 -15.84 -2.40
CA ARG A 50 -10.94 -14.64 -1.69
C ARG A 50 -11.49 -13.57 -2.64
N PRO A 51 -12.41 -12.71 -2.16
CA PRO A 51 -12.87 -11.57 -2.93
C PRO A 51 -11.71 -10.67 -3.36
N ALA A 52 -11.75 -10.24 -4.61
CA ALA A 52 -10.85 -9.28 -5.21
C ALA A 52 -11.66 -8.36 -6.14
N LEU A 53 -11.11 -7.21 -6.46
CA LEU A 53 -11.79 -6.18 -7.25
C LEU A 53 -10.89 -5.69 -8.35
N TRP A 54 -11.31 -5.89 -9.59
CA TRP A 54 -10.74 -5.20 -10.73
C TRP A 54 -11.24 -3.75 -10.78
N VAL A 55 -10.32 -2.83 -11.02
CA VAL A 55 -10.59 -1.43 -11.37
C VAL A 55 -9.93 -1.17 -12.72
N GLU A 56 -10.74 -0.97 -13.75
CA GLU A 56 -10.27 -1.05 -15.14
C GLU A 56 -10.51 0.29 -15.87
N PRO A 57 -9.45 1.00 -16.31
CA PRO A 57 -9.59 2.03 -17.34
C PRO A 57 -9.83 1.37 -18.71
N PRO A 58 -10.29 2.13 -19.72
CA PRO A 58 -10.74 1.56 -21.00
C PRO A 58 -9.68 0.79 -21.79
N THR A 59 -8.40 1.19 -21.70
CA THR A 59 -7.31 0.59 -22.46
C THR A 59 -6.02 0.54 -21.64
N SER A 60 -5.71 -0.62 -21.07
CA SER A 60 -4.39 -0.90 -20.47
C SER A 60 -4.13 -2.40 -20.39
N ASP A 61 -2.93 -2.81 -20.80
CA ASP A 61 -2.40 -4.16 -20.58
C ASP A 61 -1.57 -4.26 -19.30
N ALA A 62 -1.14 -3.13 -18.73
CA ALA A 62 -0.42 -3.07 -17.45
C ALA A 62 -1.39 -3.23 -16.27
N VAL A 63 -0.95 -3.93 -15.22
CA VAL A 63 -1.76 -4.19 -14.02
C VAL A 63 -1.00 -3.80 -12.75
N MET A 64 -1.66 -3.02 -11.90
CA MET A 64 -1.24 -2.75 -10.52
C MET A 64 -1.93 -3.72 -9.57
N LEU A 65 -1.17 -4.62 -8.93
CA LEU A 65 -1.65 -5.38 -7.79
C LEU A 65 -1.62 -4.47 -6.55
N TYR A 66 -2.79 -4.12 -6.02
CA TYR A 66 -2.91 -3.21 -4.88
C TYR A 66 -3.28 -3.99 -3.61
N ILE A 67 -2.46 -3.84 -2.56
CA ILE A 67 -2.63 -4.47 -1.26
C ILE A 67 -3.00 -3.39 -0.25
N HIS A 68 -4.24 -3.43 0.24
CA HIS A 68 -4.77 -2.37 1.10
C HIS A 68 -4.15 -2.34 2.50
N GLY A 69 -4.16 -1.17 3.13
CA GLY A 69 -3.87 -0.99 4.55
C GLY A 69 -5.03 -1.40 5.47
N GLY A 70 -4.90 -1.10 6.76
CA GLY A 70 -5.87 -1.49 7.80
C GLY A 70 -5.27 -2.17 9.03
N GLY A 71 -3.96 -2.03 9.24
CA GLY A 71 -3.26 -2.58 10.41
C GLY A 71 -3.32 -4.10 10.52
N PHE A 72 -3.54 -4.81 9.41
CA PHE A 72 -3.82 -6.25 9.33
C PHE A 72 -5.13 -6.72 9.97
N ILE A 73 -5.96 -5.80 10.49
CA ILE A 73 -7.20 -6.12 11.21
C ILE A 73 -8.46 -5.60 10.51
N SER A 74 -8.31 -4.70 9.55
CA SER A 74 -9.42 -4.02 8.87
C SER A 74 -9.03 -3.63 7.43
N GLY A 75 -9.83 -2.75 6.82
CA GLY A 75 -9.74 -2.44 5.39
C GLY A 75 -10.43 -3.51 4.54
N SER A 76 -10.43 -3.29 3.23
CA SER A 76 -10.95 -4.22 2.22
C SER A 76 -10.69 -3.68 0.81
N VAL A 77 -10.98 -4.51 -0.19
CA VAL A 77 -11.02 -4.07 -1.60
C VAL A 77 -12.03 -2.96 -1.86
N TRP A 78 -13.10 -2.85 -1.06
CA TRP A 78 -14.11 -1.81 -1.24
C TRP A 78 -13.69 -0.47 -0.61
N THR A 79 -13.08 -0.50 0.58
CA THR A 79 -12.60 0.72 1.25
C THR A 79 -11.52 1.45 0.44
N HIS A 80 -10.70 0.72 -0.32
CA HIS A 80 -9.59 1.28 -1.09
C HIS A 80 -9.88 1.43 -2.60
N ARG A 81 -11.07 1.02 -3.07
CA ARG A 81 -11.39 0.99 -4.52
C ARG A 81 -11.21 2.36 -5.18
N LYS A 82 -11.56 3.45 -4.49
CA LYS A 82 -11.52 4.80 -5.05
C LYS A 82 -10.08 5.29 -5.23
N LEU A 83 -9.23 5.12 -4.21
CA LEU A 83 -7.80 5.44 -4.31
C LEU A 83 -7.14 4.61 -5.43
N ALA A 84 -7.38 3.31 -5.46
CA ALA A 84 -6.88 2.45 -6.52
C ALA A 84 -7.36 2.89 -7.92
N GLY A 85 -8.60 3.37 -8.03
CA GLY A 85 -9.14 3.94 -9.27
C GLY A 85 -8.48 5.24 -9.69
N HIS A 86 -8.18 6.16 -8.77
CA HIS A 86 -7.42 7.38 -9.08
C HIS A 86 -6.00 7.04 -9.54
N LEU A 87 -5.33 6.11 -8.85
CA LEU A 87 -4.00 5.63 -9.23
C LEU A 87 -4.02 4.93 -10.60
N ALA A 88 -5.00 4.07 -10.86
CA ALA A 88 -5.21 3.37 -12.12
C ALA A 88 -5.45 4.34 -13.29
N ALA A 89 -6.39 5.28 -13.12
CA ALA A 89 -6.71 6.29 -14.12
C ALA A 89 -5.50 7.20 -14.42
N ALA A 90 -4.79 7.66 -13.39
CA ALA A 90 -3.64 8.53 -13.56
C ALA A 90 -2.46 7.79 -14.20
N SER A 91 -2.13 6.58 -13.75
CA SER A 91 -0.98 5.83 -14.30
C SER A 91 -1.25 5.18 -15.65
N GLY A 92 -2.53 4.98 -16.02
CA GLY A 92 -2.92 4.23 -17.20
C GLY A 92 -2.73 2.73 -17.01
N THR A 93 -2.95 2.21 -15.80
CA THR A 93 -2.92 0.78 -15.47
C THR A 93 -4.32 0.29 -15.09
N LYS A 94 -4.61 -0.99 -15.29
CA LYS A 94 -5.66 -1.65 -14.48
C LYS A 94 -5.18 -1.76 -13.04
N ALA A 95 -6.08 -1.87 -12.06
CA ALA A 95 -5.73 -2.26 -10.72
C ALA A 95 -6.50 -3.51 -10.30
N LEU A 96 -5.83 -4.44 -9.62
CA LEU A 96 -6.45 -5.57 -8.94
C LEU A 96 -6.23 -5.37 -7.44
N LEU A 97 -7.30 -5.06 -6.71
CA LEU A 97 -7.27 -5.04 -5.25
C LEU A 97 -7.53 -6.46 -4.75
N VAL A 98 -6.73 -6.92 -3.79
CA VAL A 98 -6.83 -8.29 -3.26
C VAL A 98 -7.10 -8.29 -1.76
N SER A 99 -7.96 -9.21 -1.32
CA SER A 99 -8.22 -9.45 0.10
C SER A 99 -7.20 -10.41 0.69
N TYR A 100 -6.87 -10.20 1.96
CA TYR A 100 -6.04 -11.10 2.78
C TYR A 100 -6.71 -11.39 4.12
N PRO A 101 -6.37 -12.49 4.82
CA PRO A 101 -6.94 -12.78 6.14
C PRO A 101 -6.54 -11.74 7.19
N TYR A 102 -7.39 -11.52 8.18
CA TYR A 102 -7.10 -10.59 9.27
C TYR A 102 -6.54 -11.27 10.51
N ALA A 103 -5.72 -10.50 11.23
CA ALA A 103 -5.34 -10.79 12.59
C ALA A 103 -6.47 -10.37 13.55
N PRO A 104 -6.60 -11.02 14.72
CA PRO A 104 -5.77 -12.12 15.22
C PRO A 104 -6.22 -13.52 14.76
N GLU A 105 -7.30 -13.65 13.99
CA GLU A 105 -7.83 -14.95 13.56
C GLU A 105 -6.83 -15.74 12.73
N GLN A 106 -6.06 -15.06 11.88
CA GLN A 106 -4.90 -15.62 11.21
C GLN A 106 -3.73 -14.65 11.31
N VAL A 107 -2.64 -15.12 11.90
CA VAL A 107 -1.40 -14.36 12.10
C VAL A 107 -0.40 -14.61 10.96
N TYR A 108 0.72 -13.89 10.96
CA TYR A 108 1.83 -14.13 10.04
C TYR A 108 2.21 -15.63 10.00
N PRO A 109 2.43 -16.23 8.82
CA PRO A 109 2.54 -15.60 7.49
C PRO A 109 1.26 -15.58 6.64
N ALA A 110 0.08 -15.82 7.20
CA ALA A 110 -1.15 -16.06 6.43
C ALA A 110 -1.49 -14.96 5.42
N GLN A 111 -1.31 -13.69 5.80
CA GLN A 111 -1.50 -12.53 4.93
C GLN A 111 -0.54 -12.55 3.73
N LEU A 112 0.75 -12.79 4.00
CA LEU A 112 1.80 -12.79 3.00
C LEU A 112 1.63 -13.98 2.04
N ASP A 113 1.21 -15.14 2.54
CA ASP A 113 0.91 -16.31 1.72
C ASP A 113 -0.30 -16.08 0.81
N GLN A 114 -1.33 -15.41 1.30
CA GLN A 114 -2.50 -15.05 0.50
C GLN A 114 -2.14 -14.08 -0.64
N VAL A 115 -1.43 -12.98 -0.36
CA VAL A 115 -1.03 -12.03 -1.41
C VAL A 115 -0.02 -12.65 -2.39
N THR A 116 0.82 -13.60 -1.93
CA THR A 116 1.71 -14.37 -2.82
C THR A 116 0.90 -15.26 -3.77
N SER A 117 -0.16 -15.88 -3.28
CA SER A 117 -1.08 -16.70 -4.09
C SER A 117 -1.80 -15.85 -5.13
N ALA A 118 -2.25 -14.65 -4.74
CA ALA A 118 -2.87 -13.70 -5.68
C ALA A 118 -1.89 -13.16 -6.73
N TYR A 119 -0.64 -12.90 -6.34
CA TYR A 119 0.41 -12.51 -7.27
C TYR A 119 0.72 -13.60 -8.30
N THR A 120 0.81 -14.85 -7.85
CA THR A 120 1.04 -16.00 -8.73
C THR A 120 -0.14 -16.20 -9.68
N TRP A 121 -1.37 -16.12 -9.16
CA TRP A 121 -2.58 -16.14 -9.99
C TRP A 121 -2.54 -15.07 -11.09
N LEU A 122 -2.11 -13.86 -10.76
CA LEU A 122 -2.00 -12.76 -11.72
C LEU A 122 -0.92 -13.02 -12.77
N LEU A 123 0.23 -13.60 -12.40
CA LEU A 123 1.26 -14.03 -13.34
C LEU A 123 0.73 -15.11 -14.31
N ASP A 124 -0.08 -16.04 -13.80
CA ASP A 124 -0.70 -17.11 -14.60
C ASP A 124 -1.76 -16.59 -15.59
N GLN A 125 -2.40 -15.46 -15.30
CA GLN A 125 -3.29 -14.80 -16.28
C GLN A 125 -2.53 -14.24 -17.50
N GLY A 126 -1.21 -14.06 -17.38
CA GLY A 126 -0.40 -13.35 -18.37
C GLY A 126 -0.72 -11.85 -18.41
N GLY A 127 -0.24 -11.18 -19.46
CA GLY A 127 -0.51 -9.75 -19.71
C GLY A 127 0.73 -8.87 -19.72
N GLY A 128 0.50 -7.57 -19.59
CA GLY A 128 1.53 -6.54 -19.62
C GLY A 128 2.31 -6.40 -18.31
N PRO A 129 3.12 -5.34 -18.17
CA PRO A 129 3.96 -5.13 -17.01
C PRO A 129 3.14 -4.98 -15.72
N LEU A 130 3.65 -5.55 -14.62
CA LEU A 130 3.03 -5.46 -13.30
C LEU A 130 3.60 -4.32 -12.46
N VAL A 131 2.76 -3.68 -11.66
CA VAL A 131 3.15 -2.79 -10.55
C VAL A 131 2.66 -3.41 -9.27
N LEU A 132 3.47 -3.36 -8.21
CA LEU A 132 3.04 -3.77 -6.89
C LEU A 132 2.84 -2.53 -6.01
N ALA A 133 1.63 -2.34 -5.49
CA ALA A 133 1.28 -1.19 -4.69
C ALA A 133 0.71 -1.61 -3.34
N GLY A 134 0.97 -0.82 -2.30
CA GLY A 134 0.28 -0.99 -1.03
C GLY A 134 0.53 0.16 -0.07
N ASP A 135 -0.45 0.36 0.81
CA ASP A 135 -0.43 1.40 1.82
C ASP A 135 -0.32 0.82 3.24
N SER A 136 0.36 1.51 4.15
CA SER A 136 0.47 1.09 5.56
C SER A 136 1.00 -0.35 5.69
N CYS A 137 0.27 -1.24 6.36
CA CYS A 137 0.55 -2.68 6.43
C CYS A 137 0.53 -3.39 5.05
N GLY A 138 -0.27 -2.89 4.10
CA GLY A 138 -0.22 -3.32 2.70
C GLY A 138 1.09 -2.96 2.01
N GLY A 139 1.74 -1.87 2.42
CA GLY A 139 3.10 -1.51 2.01
C GLY A 139 4.15 -2.51 2.51
N TRP A 140 3.99 -3.02 3.74
CA TRP A 140 4.79 -4.14 4.26
C TRP A 140 4.60 -5.39 3.41
N LEU A 141 3.34 -5.77 3.13
CA LEU A 141 3.02 -6.96 2.33
C LEU A 141 3.55 -6.85 0.90
N ALA A 142 3.47 -5.67 0.29
CA ALA A 142 4.03 -5.39 -1.03
C ALA A 142 5.56 -5.60 -1.04
N LEU A 143 6.29 -5.02 -0.09
CA LEU A 143 7.74 -5.18 -0.01
C LEU A 143 8.15 -6.64 0.28
N ALA A 144 7.49 -7.29 1.25
CA ALA A 144 7.74 -8.68 1.58
C ALA A 144 7.44 -9.62 0.40
N LEU A 145 6.39 -9.35 -0.36
CA LEU A 145 6.05 -10.10 -1.57
C LEU A 145 7.11 -9.93 -2.65
N ALA A 146 7.64 -8.72 -2.87
CA ALA A 146 8.71 -8.50 -3.85
C ALA A 146 9.99 -9.27 -3.49
N VAL A 147 10.39 -9.24 -2.20
CA VAL A 147 11.50 -10.05 -1.66
C VAL A 147 11.25 -11.54 -1.91
N ARG A 148 10.07 -12.04 -1.52
CA ARG A 148 9.70 -13.44 -1.69
C ARG A 148 9.64 -13.87 -3.15
N ALA A 149 9.14 -13.01 -4.04
CA ALA A 149 9.09 -13.27 -5.47
C ALA A 149 10.49 -13.42 -6.06
N ARG A 150 11.42 -12.51 -5.70
CA ARG A 150 12.83 -12.59 -6.11
C ARG A 150 13.47 -13.89 -5.61
N ASP A 151 13.31 -14.19 -4.33
CA ASP A 151 13.97 -15.35 -3.70
C ASP A 151 13.43 -16.68 -4.24
N ARG A 152 12.18 -16.69 -4.74
CA ARG A 152 11.55 -17.84 -5.41
C ARG A 152 11.79 -17.86 -6.92
N GLY A 153 12.50 -16.89 -7.49
CA GLY A 153 12.75 -16.80 -8.94
C GLY A 153 11.50 -16.51 -9.77
N LEU A 154 10.47 -15.92 -9.17
CA LEU A 154 9.28 -15.48 -9.91
C LEU A 154 9.61 -14.23 -10.75
N PRO A 155 8.92 -14.00 -11.88
CA PRO A 155 8.97 -12.71 -12.57
C PRO A 155 8.70 -11.59 -11.58
N LEU A 156 9.52 -10.53 -11.60
CA LEU A 156 9.36 -9.38 -10.71
C LEU A 156 8.50 -8.28 -11.37
N PRO A 157 7.74 -7.49 -10.60
CA PRO A 157 7.01 -6.36 -11.15
C PRO A 157 7.99 -5.31 -11.71
N ALA A 158 7.50 -4.45 -12.59
CA ALA A 158 8.27 -3.37 -13.20
C ALA A 158 8.61 -2.25 -12.21
N ALA A 159 7.74 -2.01 -11.22
CA ALA A 159 7.91 -0.96 -10.24
C ALA A 159 7.04 -1.24 -9.01
N MET A 160 7.29 -0.48 -7.93
CA MET A 160 6.49 -0.50 -6.71
C MET A 160 6.03 0.89 -6.27
N LEU A 161 4.84 0.96 -5.69
CA LEU A 161 4.34 2.13 -4.96
C LEU A 161 4.09 1.75 -3.50
N LEU A 162 4.79 2.40 -2.58
CA LEU A 162 4.63 2.20 -1.15
C LEU A 162 4.11 3.51 -0.52
N ILE A 163 2.91 3.46 0.05
CA ILE A 163 2.23 4.63 0.63
C ILE A 163 2.24 4.50 2.15
N SER A 164 2.89 5.43 2.85
CA SER A 164 3.12 5.39 4.31
C SER A 164 3.45 3.97 4.81
N PRO A 165 4.41 3.25 4.19
CA PRO A 165 4.63 1.84 4.46
C PRO A 165 5.06 1.58 5.90
N TRP A 166 4.39 0.64 6.56
CA TRP A 166 4.74 0.19 7.91
C TRP A 166 5.73 -0.98 7.86
N VAL A 167 7.00 -0.69 7.56
CA VAL A 167 8.02 -1.72 7.27
C VAL A 167 8.89 -2.12 8.47
N ASP A 168 8.82 -1.40 9.58
CA ASP A 168 9.53 -1.71 10.82
C ASP A 168 8.56 -2.11 11.94
N LEU A 169 8.19 -3.39 11.98
CA LEU A 169 7.33 -3.91 13.04
C LEU A 169 7.98 -3.87 14.43
N ALA A 170 9.29 -3.63 14.52
CA ALA A 170 10.00 -3.39 15.77
C ALA A 170 9.98 -1.90 16.19
N GLN A 171 9.42 -1.01 15.36
CA GLN A 171 9.14 0.40 15.63
C GLN A 171 10.36 1.19 16.14
N ARG A 172 11.48 1.08 15.44
CA ARG A 172 12.76 1.69 15.84
C ARG A 172 12.86 3.17 15.48
N GLY A 173 12.00 3.64 14.57
CA GLY A 173 11.92 5.03 14.15
C GLY A 173 11.78 6.00 15.33
N ALA A 174 12.42 7.16 15.24
CA ALA A 174 12.27 8.21 16.25
C ALA A 174 10.90 8.90 16.13
N SER A 175 10.30 8.91 14.92
CA SER A 175 9.00 9.50 14.62
C SER A 175 7.85 8.94 15.45
N TYR A 176 7.91 7.66 15.87
CA TYR A 176 6.93 7.10 16.82
C TYR A 176 6.84 7.89 18.14
N ARG A 177 7.90 8.63 18.51
CA ARG A 177 7.92 9.53 19.67
C ARG A 177 7.88 11.00 19.26
N SER A 178 8.67 11.41 18.27
CA SER A 178 8.78 12.84 17.92
C SER A 178 7.55 13.39 17.21
N ASN A 179 6.76 12.54 16.54
CA ASN A 179 5.49 12.92 15.90
C ASN A 179 4.27 12.55 16.77
N ALA A 180 4.45 12.11 18.01
CA ALA A 180 3.33 11.66 18.86
C ALA A 180 2.25 12.72 19.08
N ASP A 181 2.62 14.01 19.12
CA ASP A 181 1.68 15.13 19.24
C ASP A 181 1.06 15.53 17.88
N ALA A 182 1.68 15.15 16.76
CA ALA A 182 1.27 15.53 15.41
C ALA A 182 0.42 14.46 14.71
N ASP A 183 0.62 13.18 15.04
CA ASP A 183 -0.19 12.05 14.58
C ASP A 183 -1.30 11.78 15.61
N PRO A 184 -2.59 12.01 15.27
CA PRO A 184 -3.67 11.91 16.22
C PRO A 184 -4.12 10.47 16.48
N PHE A 185 -3.63 9.46 15.75
CA PHE A 185 -4.16 8.09 15.85
C PHE A 185 -3.09 7.01 16.03
N PHE A 186 -1.98 7.04 15.28
CA PHE A 186 -0.97 5.98 15.29
C PHE A 186 0.03 6.14 16.45
N HIS A 187 -0.49 6.23 17.67
CA HIS A 187 0.31 6.25 18.87
C HIS A 187 0.99 4.89 19.11
N LYS A 188 2.12 4.92 19.81
CA LYS A 188 2.96 3.74 20.04
C LYS A 188 2.18 2.51 20.57
N ASP A 189 1.32 2.69 21.56
CA ASP A 189 0.59 1.56 22.17
C ASP A 189 -0.37 0.88 21.18
N LEU A 190 -1.03 1.66 20.32
CA LEU A 190 -1.88 1.12 19.25
C LEU A 190 -1.04 0.31 18.26
N VAL A 191 0.09 0.86 17.82
CA VAL A 191 0.97 0.21 16.84
C VAL A 191 1.60 -1.06 17.43
N ASP A 192 1.97 -1.05 18.72
CA ASP A 192 2.43 -2.25 19.45
C ASP A 192 1.36 -3.36 19.46
N GLY A 193 0.10 -3.01 19.73
CA GLY A 193 -1.02 -3.94 19.70
C GLY A 193 -1.25 -4.55 18.31
N LEU A 194 -1.24 -3.72 17.27
CA LEU A 194 -1.36 -4.17 15.88
C LEU A 194 -0.20 -5.10 15.48
N ALA A 195 1.04 -4.75 15.86
CA ALA A 195 2.21 -5.56 15.57
C ALA A 195 2.12 -6.93 16.24
N ALA A 196 1.77 -6.96 17.53
CA ALA A 196 1.61 -8.19 18.30
C ALA A 196 0.50 -9.07 17.71
N GLY A 197 -0.64 -8.48 17.33
CA GLY A 197 -1.76 -9.19 16.69
C GLY A 197 -1.36 -9.83 15.36
N PHE A 198 -0.63 -9.11 14.51
CA PHE A 198 -0.14 -9.62 13.24
C PHE A 198 0.95 -10.69 13.39
N LEU A 199 1.94 -10.45 14.26
CA LEU A 199 3.09 -11.35 14.43
C LEU A 199 2.70 -12.67 15.09
N GLY A 200 1.73 -12.66 16.00
CA GLY A 200 1.39 -13.82 16.82
C GLY A 200 2.63 -14.33 17.57
N PRO A 201 3.07 -15.59 17.35
CA PRO A 201 4.26 -16.14 18.02
C PRO A 201 5.60 -15.70 17.39
N ALA A 202 5.58 -15.04 16.23
CA ALA A 202 6.79 -14.63 15.53
C ALA A 202 7.44 -13.37 16.15
N SER A 203 8.71 -13.13 15.85
CA SER A 203 9.41 -11.92 16.28
C SER A 203 9.48 -10.88 15.17
N ALA A 204 9.29 -9.61 15.53
CA ALA A 204 9.49 -8.47 14.62
C ALA A 204 10.91 -8.40 14.02
N THR A 205 11.89 -9.10 14.62
CA THR A 205 13.28 -9.13 14.17
C THR A 205 13.64 -10.39 13.38
N ASP A 206 12.69 -11.28 13.11
CA ASP A 206 12.95 -12.49 12.32
C ASP A 206 13.37 -12.10 10.89
N PRO A 207 14.33 -12.80 10.26
CA PRO A 207 14.86 -12.41 8.94
C PRO A 207 13.81 -12.29 7.83
N GLY A 208 12.71 -13.04 7.90
CA GLY A 208 11.58 -12.97 6.96
C GLY A 208 10.52 -11.93 7.30
N ILE A 209 10.74 -11.15 8.36
CA ILE A 209 9.82 -10.14 8.89
C ILE A 209 10.47 -8.75 8.96
N ASP A 210 11.73 -8.68 9.38
CA ASP A 210 12.50 -7.43 9.51
C ASP A 210 12.95 -6.92 8.14
N LEU A 211 12.02 -6.28 7.41
CA LEU A 211 12.25 -5.84 6.04
C LEU A 211 13.34 -4.77 5.92
N LEU A 212 13.61 -4.01 6.98
CA LEU A 212 14.75 -3.07 7.01
C LEU A 212 16.10 -3.78 7.02
N ARG A 213 16.15 -5.06 7.41
CA ARG A 213 17.35 -5.91 7.37
C ARG A 213 17.38 -6.89 6.20
N ALA A 214 16.31 -6.96 5.40
CA ALA A 214 16.27 -7.78 4.20
C ALA A 214 17.33 -7.33 3.17
N ASP A 215 17.78 -8.27 2.35
CA ASP A 215 18.52 -7.94 1.14
C ASP A 215 17.54 -7.31 0.13
N LEU A 216 17.85 -6.09 -0.33
CA LEU A 216 17.04 -5.35 -1.31
C LEU A 216 17.63 -5.44 -2.73
N THR A 217 18.73 -6.16 -2.90
CA THR A 217 19.40 -6.31 -4.20
C THR A 217 18.47 -6.98 -5.21
N GLY A 218 18.39 -6.41 -6.41
CA GLY A 218 17.57 -6.95 -7.50
C GLY A 218 16.06 -6.74 -7.34
N LEU A 219 15.61 -6.02 -6.30
CA LEU A 219 14.20 -5.62 -6.21
C LEU A 219 13.84 -4.59 -7.29
N PRO A 220 12.54 -4.47 -7.64
CA PRO A 220 12.05 -3.42 -8.53
C PRO A 220 12.29 -2.01 -7.95
N PRO A 221 12.39 -0.98 -8.80
CA PRO A 221 12.40 0.41 -8.33
C PRO A 221 11.12 0.72 -7.55
N MET A 222 11.24 1.55 -6.51
CA MET A 222 10.17 1.85 -5.55
C MET A 222 9.96 3.36 -5.43
N LEU A 223 8.73 3.82 -5.57
CA LEU A 223 8.30 5.13 -5.10
C LEU A 223 7.72 4.96 -3.70
N ILE A 224 8.31 5.69 -2.74
CA ILE A 224 7.88 5.69 -1.35
C ILE A 224 7.31 7.07 -1.06
N GLN A 225 6.05 7.14 -0.66
CA GLN A 225 5.39 8.39 -0.28
C GLN A 225 4.94 8.32 1.18
N ALA A 226 5.10 9.39 1.95
CA ALA A 226 4.70 9.42 3.35
C ALA A 226 4.23 10.81 3.78
N GLY A 227 3.35 10.87 4.77
CA GLY A 227 3.03 12.10 5.48
C GLY A 227 4.19 12.55 6.37
N GLY A 228 4.43 13.85 6.46
CA GLY A 228 5.48 14.39 7.35
C GLY A 228 5.13 14.31 8.83
N ASP A 229 3.84 14.31 9.14
CA ASP A 229 3.30 14.37 10.50
C ASP A 229 2.86 12.99 11.03
N GLU A 230 3.00 11.92 10.24
CA GLU A 230 2.65 10.55 10.64
C GLU A 230 3.75 9.94 11.54
N ALA A 231 3.36 9.05 12.47
CA ALA A 231 4.29 8.36 13.35
C ALA A 231 5.22 7.39 12.61
N LEU A 232 4.80 6.90 11.44
CA LEU A 232 5.49 5.90 10.61
C LEU A 232 6.50 6.51 9.61
N VAL A 233 6.67 7.84 9.54
CA VAL A 233 7.50 8.48 8.49
C VAL A 233 8.95 8.00 8.50
N ASP A 234 9.50 7.62 9.67
CA ASP A 234 10.86 7.08 9.74
C ASP A 234 11.00 5.67 9.16
N ASP A 235 9.92 4.87 9.06
CA ASP A 235 9.94 3.59 8.37
C ASP A 235 10.23 3.81 6.88
N SER A 236 9.56 4.79 6.28
CA SER A 236 9.76 5.22 4.89
C SER A 236 11.17 5.75 4.65
N ARG A 237 11.68 6.59 5.56
CA ARG A 237 13.05 7.13 5.51
C ARG A 237 14.09 6.03 5.66
N ALA A 238 13.88 5.10 6.59
CA ALA A 238 14.80 3.99 6.83
C ALA A 238 14.85 3.05 5.62
N LEU A 239 13.70 2.72 5.03
CA LEU A 239 13.64 1.91 3.80
C LEU A 239 14.39 2.59 2.65
N HIS A 240 14.14 3.88 2.42
CA HIS A 240 14.84 4.65 1.38
C HIS A 240 16.36 4.68 1.62
N ALA A 241 16.79 4.91 2.86
CA ALA A 241 18.20 4.90 3.24
C ALA A 241 18.85 3.51 3.03
N ARG A 242 18.11 2.43 3.29
CA ARG A 242 18.55 1.04 3.07
C ARG A 242 18.67 0.69 1.59
N ALA A 243 17.76 1.18 0.76
CA ALA A 243 17.86 1.05 -0.70
C ALA A 243 19.09 1.83 -1.24
N GLY A 244 19.52 2.88 -0.55
CA GLY A 244 20.79 3.59 -0.77
C GLY A 244 20.72 4.65 -1.86
N ALA A 245 21.33 5.81 -1.62
CA ALA A 245 21.28 6.99 -2.51
C ALA A 245 21.94 6.80 -3.88
N ALA A 246 22.78 5.78 -4.04
CA ALA A 246 23.51 5.48 -5.28
C ALA A 246 22.80 4.45 -6.17
N SER A 247 21.78 3.75 -5.65
CA SER A 247 20.97 2.85 -6.44
C SER A 247 19.71 3.61 -6.84
N GLN A 248 19.38 3.66 -8.13
CA GLN A 248 18.11 4.23 -8.63
C GLN A 248 16.89 3.38 -8.18
N LEU A 249 17.05 2.57 -7.13
CA LEU A 249 16.09 1.62 -6.59
C LEU A 249 14.97 2.31 -5.84
N SER A 250 15.18 3.49 -5.26
CA SER A 250 14.09 4.16 -4.54
C SER A 250 14.09 5.68 -4.70
N ARG A 251 12.88 6.23 -4.73
CA ARG A 251 12.57 7.66 -4.60
C ARG A 251 11.66 7.84 -3.40
N LEU A 252 12.03 8.73 -2.49
CA LEU A 252 11.22 9.09 -1.32
C LEU A 252 10.58 10.47 -1.51
N GLU A 253 9.29 10.57 -1.21
CA GLU A 253 8.54 11.82 -1.15
C GLU A 253 7.86 11.93 0.22
N VAL A 254 8.37 12.82 1.07
CA VAL A 254 7.72 13.15 2.35
C VAL A 254 6.95 14.44 2.15
N PHE A 255 5.64 14.41 2.41
CA PHE A 255 4.73 15.54 2.24
C PHE A 255 4.55 16.27 3.59
N PRO A 256 5.16 17.45 3.80
CA PRO A 256 5.11 18.14 5.09
C PRO A 256 3.68 18.45 5.54
N GLY A 257 3.37 18.23 6.83
CA GLY A 257 2.04 18.52 7.40
C GLY A 257 0.98 17.46 7.10
N GLN A 258 1.24 16.53 6.18
CA GLN A 258 0.30 15.47 5.81
C GLN A 258 0.33 14.30 6.79
N GLN A 259 -0.82 13.65 6.92
CA GLN A 259 -1.08 12.53 7.82
C GLN A 259 -0.85 11.17 7.15
N HIS A 260 -0.94 10.11 7.96
CA HIS A 260 -0.82 8.72 7.50
C HIS A 260 -1.78 8.47 6.34
N THR A 261 -1.26 7.95 5.22
CA THR A 261 -2.03 7.59 4.02
C THR A 261 -2.90 8.72 3.43
N PHE A 262 -2.42 9.97 3.47
CA PHE A 262 -3.16 11.15 3.01
C PHE A 262 -3.68 11.08 1.57
N GLN A 263 -3.11 10.21 0.74
CA GLN A 263 -3.55 9.90 -0.62
C GLN A 263 -5.02 9.46 -0.67
N MET A 264 -5.57 8.94 0.43
CA MET A 264 -6.99 8.62 0.54
C MET A 264 -7.92 9.83 0.37
N ALA A 265 -7.39 11.06 0.41
CA ALA A 265 -8.13 12.27 0.03
C ALA A 265 -8.03 12.62 -1.47
N ALA A 266 -7.69 11.66 -2.35
CA ALA A 266 -7.63 11.87 -3.79
C ALA A 266 -9.00 12.32 -4.36
N GLY A 267 -8.95 13.29 -5.27
CA GLY A 267 -10.09 14.02 -5.82
C GLY A 267 -10.77 14.99 -4.85
N THR A 268 -10.29 15.06 -3.59
CA THR A 268 -10.81 15.96 -2.55
C THR A 268 -9.78 17.03 -2.17
N THR A 269 -8.49 16.70 -2.17
CA THR A 269 -7.40 17.64 -1.84
C THR A 269 -6.33 17.67 -2.94
N SER A 270 -5.78 18.86 -3.19
CA SER A 270 -4.75 19.05 -4.22
C SER A 270 -3.44 18.33 -3.89
N VAL A 271 -3.12 18.15 -2.61
CA VAL A 271 -1.90 17.44 -2.17
C VAL A 271 -2.01 15.93 -2.43
N ALA A 272 -3.17 15.32 -2.19
CA ALA A 272 -3.42 13.92 -2.54
C ALA A 272 -3.41 13.72 -4.06
N ASP A 273 -4.03 14.62 -4.82
CA ASP A 273 -3.99 14.60 -6.28
C ASP A 273 -2.57 14.71 -6.81
N GLN A 274 -1.75 15.59 -6.22
CA GLN A 274 -0.35 15.72 -6.58
C GLN A 274 0.43 14.43 -6.30
N ALA A 275 0.18 13.74 -5.19
CA ALA A 275 0.82 12.47 -4.87
C ALA A 275 0.45 11.36 -5.87
N VAL A 276 -0.83 11.28 -6.27
CA VAL A 276 -1.31 10.37 -7.33
C VAL A 276 -0.63 10.67 -8.67
N GLN A 277 -0.51 11.95 -9.05
CA GLN A 277 0.16 12.35 -10.30
C GLN A 277 1.68 12.11 -10.25
N ASN A 278 2.32 12.28 -9.10
CA ASN A 278 3.73 11.94 -8.92
C ASN A 278 3.96 10.45 -9.18
N PHE A 279 3.09 9.57 -8.65
CA PHE A 279 3.13 8.15 -8.94
C PHE A 279 2.97 7.88 -10.45
N ALA A 280 1.96 8.46 -11.09
CA ALA A 280 1.72 8.27 -12.51
C ALA A 280 2.92 8.68 -13.37
N THR A 281 3.49 9.87 -13.13
CA THR A 281 4.68 10.36 -13.84
C THR A 281 5.89 9.46 -13.61
N TRP A 282 6.08 8.98 -12.37
CA TRP A 282 7.20 8.14 -12.01
C TRP A 282 7.09 6.71 -12.57
N VAL A 283 5.90 6.10 -12.59
CA VAL A 283 5.72 4.69 -12.95
C VAL A 283 5.72 4.43 -14.46
N ARG A 284 5.18 5.37 -15.26
CA ARG A 284 5.01 5.19 -16.72
C ARG A 284 6.30 4.79 -17.46
N PRO A 285 7.49 5.38 -17.20
CA PRO A 285 8.75 4.94 -17.81
C PRO A 285 9.13 3.48 -17.50
N HIS A 286 8.78 2.98 -16.31
CA HIS A 286 9.03 1.58 -15.92
C HIS A 286 8.10 0.60 -16.64
N LEU A 287 6.88 1.03 -16.98
CA LEU A 287 5.94 0.24 -17.76
C LEU A 287 6.33 0.14 -19.24
N ALA A 288 6.94 1.18 -19.79
CA ALA A 288 7.36 1.21 -21.21
C ALA A 288 8.66 0.42 -21.48
N SER A 289 9.50 0.20 -20.47
CA SER A 289 10.87 -0.32 -20.63
C SER A 289 11.00 -1.84 -20.57
N ARG A 290 9.95 -2.57 -20.16
CA ARG A 290 9.92 -4.04 -20.22
C ARG A 290 9.14 -4.47 -21.47
N PRO A 291 9.78 -5.09 -22.49
CA PRO A 291 9.02 -5.76 -23.52
C PRO A 291 8.12 -6.80 -22.85
N ALA A 292 6.86 -6.90 -23.29
CA ALA A 292 5.94 -7.93 -22.85
C ALA A 292 6.65 -9.28 -22.95
N SER A 293 7.02 -9.88 -21.82
CA SER A 293 7.50 -11.24 -21.83
C SER A 293 6.36 -12.08 -22.36
N VAL A 294 6.60 -12.74 -23.49
CA VAL A 294 5.61 -13.56 -24.21
C VAL A 294 5.07 -14.63 -23.26
N LEU A 295 3.93 -14.36 -22.64
CA LEU A 295 3.03 -15.37 -22.12
C LEU A 295 1.81 -15.33 -23.03
N ALA A 296 1.88 -16.15 -24.08
CA ALA A 296 0.76 -16.36 -24.98
C ALA A 296 -0.31 -17.18 -24.23
N SER A 297 -1.41 -16.52 -23.85
CA SER A 297 -2.74 -17.11 -23.66
C SER A 297 -3.81 -15.98 -23.65
N PRO A 298 -5.04 -16.26 -24.11
CA PRO A 298 -5.98 -15.24 -24.59
C PRO A 298 -6.60 -14.40 -23.45
N PRO A 299 -7.18 -13.23 -23.76
CA PRO A 299 -7.80 -12.37 -22.76
C PRO A 299 -9.08 -13.02 -22.23
N PHE A 300 -9.18 -13.04 -20.89
CA PHE A 300 -10.41 -13.09 -20.09
C PHE A 300 -11.58 -13.90 -20.68
N SER A 301 -11.77 -15.15 -20.24
CA SER A 301 -13.10 -15.76 -20.33
C SER A 301 -13.97 -15.20 -19.21
N SER A 302 -15.03 -14.51 -19.58
CA SER A 302 -16.16 -14.21 -18.72
C SER A 302 -16.96 -15.50 -18.50
N ASP A 303 -16.86 -16.07 -17.31
CA ASP A 303 -17.88 -16.94 -16.73
C ASP A 303 -18.46 -16.26 -15.48
#